data_AF-A0A351FVV2-F1
#
_entry.id   AF-A0A351FVV2-F1
#
_cell.length_a   1.000
_cell.length_b   1.000
_cell.length_c   1.000
_cell.angle_alpha   90.00
_cell.angle_beta   90.00
_cell.angle_gamma   90.00
#
_symmetry.space_group_name_H-M   'P 1'
#
loop_
_entity.id
_entity.type
_entity.pdbx_description
1 polymer ?
#
loop_
_entity_poly.entity_id
_entity_poly.type
_entity_poly.pdbx_seq_one_letter_code
_entity_poly.pdbx_strand_id
1 'polypeptide(L)'
;MPTINKSVVAVCIVAAIVGGLVLLRWSRQTGSPPLPEVDKPSLEISDVQPTRAAIPLQRPRDGYLSSAACLECHPQQHASWHKTYHRTMTQTASAESILAPFDGQTFKAFGQQFTLERQGDEFFVRMPDPEWQAEMLQR
;
A
#
# COMPACT_ATOMS: atom_id res chain seq x y z
N MET A 1 -56.90 47.47 0.60
CA MET A 1 -55.57 46.86 0.77
C MET A 1 -55.78 45.49 1.39
N PRO A 2 -55.37 44.37 0.76
CA PRO A 2 -55.60 43.05 1.36
C PRO A 2 -54.72 42.89 2.60
N THR A 3 -55.34 42.61 3.74
CA THR A 3 -54.67 42.36 5.02
C THR A 3 -54.17 40.92 5.04
N ILE A 4 -52.86 40.74 5.02
CA ILE A 4 -52.25 39.41 5.13
C ILE A 4 -52.54 38.84 6.53
N ASN A 5 -53.18 37.68 6.60
CA ASN A 5 -53.51 37.01 7.85
C ASN A 5 -52.22 36.57 8.56
N LYS A 6 -51.95 37.15 9.73
CA LYS A 6 -50.77 36.86 10.56
C LYS A 6 -50.60 35.36 10.85
N SER A 7 -51.72 34.62 10.90
CA SER A 7 -51.72 33.17 11.09
C SER A 7 -51.14 32.40 9.89
N VAL A 8 -51.39 32.88 8.67
CA VAL A 8 -50.84 32.29 7.44
C VAL A 8 -49.32 32.53 7.36
N VAL A 9 -48.88 33.72 7.74
CA VAL A 9 -47.44 34.05 7.79
C VAL A 9 -46.72 33.19 8.84
N ALA A 10 -47.31 33.01 10.02
CA ALA A 10 -46.74 32.17 11.07
C ALA A 10 -46.59 30.71 10.64
N VAL A 11 -47.60 30.14 9.97
CA VAL A 11 -47.54 28.76 9.47
C VAL A 11 -46.45 28.58 8.41
N CYS A 12 -46.31 29.53 7.47
CA CYS A 12 -45.26 29.47 6.45
C CYS A 12 -43.84 29.55 7.05
N ILE A 13 -43.64 30.39 8.07
CA ILE A 13 -42.34 30.50 8.76
C ILE A 13 -41.99 29.19 9.49
N VAL A 14 -42.94 28.61 10.22
CA VAL A 14 -42.72 27.34 10.92
C VAL A 14 -42.41 26.22 9.92
N ALA A 15 -43.14 26.14 8.81
CA ALA A 15 -42.89 25.14 7.77
C ALA A 15 -41.49 25.28 7.15
N ALA A 16 -41.02 26.51 6.89
CA ALA A 16 -39.69 26.76 6.36
C ALA A 16 -38.57 26.40 7.36
N ILE A 17 -38.76 26.68 8.65
CA ILE A 17 -37.81 26.32 9.70
C ILE A 17 -37.72 24.79 9.83
N VAL A 18 -38.86 24.10 9.88
CA VAL A 18 -38.89 22.63 9.96
C VAL A 18 -38.26 22.00 8.72
N GLY A 19 -38.59 22.48 7.52
CA GLY A 19 -37.99 22.01 6.27
C GLY A 19 -36.47 22.22 6.22
N GLY A 20 -36.00 23.40 6.64
CA GLY A 20 -34.57 23.70 6.74
C GLY A 20 -33.83 22.82 7.75
N LEU A 21 -34.43 22.57 8.93
CA LEU A 21 -33.87 21.68 9.95
C LEU A 21 -33.78 20.22 9.49
N VAL A 22 -34.78 19.74 8.73
CA VAL A 22 -34.78 18.40 8.14
C VAL A 22 -33.70 18.27 7.06
N LEU A 23 -33.58 19.24 6.15
CA LEU A 23 -32.53 19.25 5.13
C LEU A 23 -31.13 19.33 5.73
N LEU A 24 -30.92 20.14 6.78
CA LEU A 24 -29.65 20.24 7.48
C LEU A 24 -29.29 18.93 8.21
N ARG A 25 -30.27 18.22 8.75
CA ARG A 25 -30.05 16.90 9.37
C ARG A 25 -29.72 15.82 8.36
N TRP A 26 -30.28 15.87 7.15
CA TRP A 26 -30.03 14.87 6.12
C TRP A 26 -28.66 15.07 5.45
N SER A 27 -28.27 16.33 5.22
CA SER A 27 -26.94 16.70 4.71
C SER A 27 -25.79 16.22 5.62
N ARG A 28 -26.01 16.15 6.93
CA ARG A 28 -24.97 15.69 7.88
C ARG A 28 -24.79 14.17 7.94
N GLN A 29 -25.65 13.39 7.29
CA GLN A 29 -25.62 11.92 7.37
C GLN A 29 -24.86 11.23 6.24
N THR A 30 -24.30 11.97 5.27
CA THR A 30 -23.47 11.40 4.19
C THR A 30 -22.00 11.24 4.59
N GLY A 31 -21.72 10.94 5.87
CA GLY A 31 -20.40 10.49 6.29
C GLY A 31 -20.31 8.98 6.06
N SER A 32 -19.29 8.52 5.35
CA SER A 32 -19.01 7.07 5.30
C SER A 32 -18.79 6.56 6.73
N PRO A 33 -19.28 5.34 7.08
CA PRO A 33 -18.98 4.75 8.37
C PRO A 33 -17.45 4.68 8.54
N PRO A 34 -16.92 4.98 9.74
CA PRO A 34 -15.50 4.79 9.99
C PRO A 34 -15.16 3.32 9.71
N LEU A 35 -14.07 3.10 8.99
CA LEU A 35 -13.54 1.74 8.81
C LEU A 35 -13.32 1.14 10.21
N PRO A 36 -13.59 -0.16 10.41
CA PRO A 36 -13.27 -0.81 11.66
C PRO A 36 -11.80 -0.52 11.98
N GLU A 37 -11.54 0.01 13.18
CA GLU A 37 -10.19 0.19 13.71
C GLU A 37 -9.58 -1.22 13.79
N VAL A 38 -8.77 -1.57 12.79
CA VAL A 38 -7.95 -2.76 12.85
C VAL A 38 -6.94 -2.47 13.95
N ASP A 39 -7.10 -3.12 15.09
CA ASP A 39 -6.14 -3.08 16.19
C ASP A 39 -4.76 -3.40 15.60
N LYS A 40 -3.92 -2.37 15.47
CA LYS A 40 -2.60 -2.50 14.86
C LYS A 40 -1.77 -3.25 15.90
N PRO A 41 -1.44 -4.53 15.72
CA PRO A 41 -0.57 -5.19 16.67
C PRO A 41 0.71 -4.36 16.74
N SER A 42 1.05 -3.88 17.93
CA SER A 42 2.36 -3.29 18.21
C SER A 42 3.38 -4.40 17.98
N LEU A 43 3.92 -4.43 16.76
CA LEU A 43 5.00 -5.32 16.38
C LEU A 43 6.23 -4.88 17.17
N GLU A 44 6.46 -5.50 18.32
CA GLU A 44 7.79 -5.47 18.93
C GLU A 44 8.71 -6.28 18.00
N ILE A 45 9.42 -5.55 17.14
CA ILE A 45 10.43 -6.06 16.20
C ILE A 45 11.67 -6.46 17.01
N SER A 46 11.55 -7.42 17.92
CA SER A 46 12.73 -7.89 18.67
C SER A 46 13.32 -9.15 18.04
N ASP A 47 12.52 -10.14 17.62
CA ASP A 47 13.10 -11.46 17.30
C ASP A 47 12.33 -12.25 16.23
N VAL A 48 11.83 -11.57 15.18
CA VAL A 48 11.30 -12.31 14.01
C VAL A 48 12.47 -12.63 13.09
N GLN A 49 13.21 -13.69 13.40
CA GLN A 49 14.00 -14.36 12.36
C GLN A 49 13.03 -14.87 11.30
N PRO A 50 13.18 -14.47 10.03
CA PRO A 50 12.31 -14.95 8.96
C PRO A 50 12.50 -16.45 8.87
N THR A 51 11.56 -17.20 9.44
CA THR A 51 11.56 -18.65 9.32
C THR A 51 11.46 -18.99 7.84
N ARG A 52 12.06 -20.10 7.42
CA ARG A 52 11.98 -20.59 6.03
C ARG A 52 10.54 -20.68 5.49
N ALA A 53 9.55 -20.80 6.38
CA ALA A 53 8.13 -20.81 6.06
C ALA A 53 7.56 -19.44 5.61
N ALA A 54 8.19 -18.33 6.01
CA ALA A 54 7.77 -16.98 5.66
C ALA A 54 8.34 -16.48 4.31
N ILE A 55 9.31 -17.20 3.73
CA ILE A 55 9.93 -16.82 2.46
C ILE A 55 8.97 -17.13 1.31
N PRO A 56 8.68 -16.16 0.41
CA PRO A 56 7.89 -16.42 -0.79
C PRO A 56 8.59 -17.49 -1.65
N LEU A 57 7.91 -18.62 -1.84
CA LEU A 57 8.37 -19.71 -2.71
C LEU A 57 7.47 -19.77 -3.95
N GLN A 58 8.07 -20.03 -5.11
CA GLN A 58 7.31 -20.36 -6.30
C GLN A 58 6.64 -21.72 -6.10
N ARG A 59 5.33 -21.71 -5.81
CA ARG A 59 4.50 -22.90 -5.65
C ARG A 59 3.50 -22.97 -6.81
N PRO A 60 3.25 -24.15 -7.39
CA PRO A 60 2.07 -24.34 -8.23
C PRO A 60 0.83 -23.96 -7.44
N ARG A 61 -0.03 -23.14 -8.03
CA ARG A 61 -1.31 -22.74 -7.45
C ARG A 61 -2.40 -23.05 -8.47
N ASP A 62 -3.48 -23.66 -8.01
CA ASP A 62 -4.61 -23.99 -8.87
C ASP A 62 -5.13 -22.73 -9.59
N GLY A 63 -5.40 -22.88 -10.88
CA GLY A 63 -5.80 -21.76 -11.75
C GLY A 63 -4.64 -20.87 -12.23
N TYR A 64 -3.41 -21.12 -11.79
CA TYR A 64 -2.21 -20.39 -12.26
C TYR A 64 -1.21 -21.35 -12.89
N LEU A 65 -0.90 -21.11 -14.17
CA LEU A 65 0.20 -21.77 -14.86
C LEU A 65 1.42 -20.83 -14.87
N SER A 66 2.62 -21.39 -14.73
CA SER A 66 3.85 -20.60 -14.86
C SER A 66 4.05 -20.13 -16.30
N SER A 67 4.93 -19.15 -16.51
CA SER A 67 5.29 -18.67 -17.85
C SER A 67 5.82 -19.78 -18.79
N ALA A 68 6.35 -20.87 -18.23
CA ALA A 68 6.84 -22.00 -19.01
C ALA A 68 5.74 -22.69 -19.83
N ALA A 69 4.50 -22.71 -19.33
CA ALA A 69 3.36 -23.31 -20.05
C ALA A 69 3.02 -22.52 -21.33
N CYS A 70 3.33 -21.22 -21.36
CA CYS A 70 3.04 -20.35 -22.49
C CYS A 70 4.11 -20.42 -23.59
N LEU A 71 5.29 -20.99 -23.30
CA LEU A 71 6.46 -20.94 -24.18
C LEU A 71 6.23 -21.65 -25.52
N GLU A 72 5.57 -22.80 -25.51
CA GLU A 72 5.36 -23.63 -26.70
C GLU A 72 4.55 -22.88 -27.77
N CYS A 73 3.45 -22.24 -27.37
CA CYS A 73 2.57 -21.50 -28.27
C CYS A 73 3.02 -20.05 -28.50
N HIS A 74 3.75 -19.44 -27.56
CA HIS A 74 4.14 -18.02 -27.60
C HIS A 74 5.65 -17.79 -27.45
N PRO A 75 6.50 -18.38 -28.32
CA PRO A 75 7.95 -18.31 -28.17
C PRO A 75 8.52 -16.89 -28.28
N GLN A 76 7.96 -16.07 -29.18
CA GLN A 76 8.42 -14.69 -29.37
C GLN A 76 8.10 -13.80 -28.17
N GLN A 77 6.89 -13.95 -27.60
CA GLN A 77 6.48 -13.15 -26.44
C GLN A 77 7.23 -13.58 -25.19
N HIS A 78 7.39 -14.89 -24.99
CA HIS A 78 8.23 -15.41 -23.93
C HIS A 78 9.67 -14.91 -24.06
N ALA A 79 10.27 -14.95 -25.26
CA ALA A 79 11.63 -14.44 -25.48
C ALA A 79 11.76 -12.94 -25.22
N SER A 80 10.77 -12.14 -25.61
CA SER A 80 10.73 -10.70 -25.33
C SER A 80 10.63 -10.44 -23.81
N TRP A 81 9.65 -11.04 -23.15
CA TRP A 81 9.47 -10.95 -21.69
C TRP A 81 10.70 -11.41 -20.92
N HIS A 82 11.31 -12.53 -21.35
CA HIS A 82 12.48 -13.13 -20.70
C HIS A 82 13.73 -12.24 -20.81
N LYS A 83 13.77 -11.25 -21.71
CA LYS A 83 14.84 -10.25 -21.76
C LYS A 83 14.64 -9.10 -20.77
N THR A 84 13.47 -9.02 -20.12
CA THR A 84 13.15 -7.97 -19.13
C THR A 84 13.40 -8.45 -17.70
N TYR A 85 13.48 -7.50 -16.76
CA TYR A 85 13.61 -7.80 -15.33
C TYR A 85 12.35 -8.40 -14.68
N HIS A 86 11.20 -8.40 -15.37
CA HIS A 86 9.94 -8.93 -14.80
C HIS A 86 10.04 -10.40 -14.39
N ARG A 87 10.81 -11.21 -15.12
CA ARG A 87 10.99 -12.63 -14.80
C ARG A 87 11.77 -12.88 -13.51
N THR A 88 12.54 -11.89 -13.06
CA THR A 88 13.47 -11.95 -11.92
C THR A 88 13.07 -11.00 -10.79
N MET A 89 11.91 -10.35 -10.86
CA MET A 89 11.54 -9.28 -9.92
C MET A 89 11.25 -9.82 -8.51
N THR A 90 10.61 -10.98 -8.41
CA THR A 90 10.27 -11.61 -7.13
C THR A 90 11.06 -12.90 -6.99
N GLN A 91 12.13 -12.85 -6.20
CA GLN A 91 12.99 -13.99 -5.91
C GLN A 91 13.32 -14.03 -4.42
N THR A 92 13.60 -15.21 -3.91
CA THR A 92 14.20 -15.36 -2.59
C THR A 92 15.55 -14.63 -2.57
N ALA A 93 15.80 -13.84 -1.54
CA ALA A 93 17.09 -13.19 -1.32
C ALA A 93 18.18 -14.25 -1.11
N SER A 94 19.15 -14.30 -2.03
CA SER A 94 20.30 -15.21 -1.98
C SER A 94 21.47 -14.61 -2.74
N ALA A 95 22.65 -15.23 -2.63
CA ALA A 95 23.84 -14.78 -3.36
C ALA A 95 23.68 -14.88 -4.89
N GLU A 96 22.76 -15.72 -5.37
CA GLU A 96 22.47 -15.88 -6.80
C GLU A 96 21.48 -14.82 -7.32
N SER A 97 20.54 -14.38 -6.49
CA SER A 97 19.49 -13.43 -6.89
C SER A 97 19.85 -11.97 -6.60
N ILE A 98 20.73 -11.73 -5.62
CA ILE A 98 21.22 -10.40 -5.27
C ILE A 98 22.46 -10.07 -6.10
N LEU A 99 22.32 -9.06 -6.96
CA LEU A 99 23.39 -8.64 -7.87
C LEU A 99 24.42 -7.71 -7.21
N ALA A 100 24.05 -7.05 -6.11
CA ALA A 100 24.95 -6.15 -5.40
C ALA A 100 25.92 -6.93 -4.50
N PRO A 101 27.16 -6.47 -4.31
CA PRO A 101 28.20 -7.25 -3.61
C PRO A 101 27.99 -7.39 -2.09
N PHE A 102 27.22 -6.51 -1.44
CA PHE A 102 27.02 -6.47 0.03
C PHE A 102 28.33 -6.63 0.84
N ASP A 103 29.39 -5.97 0.37
CA ASP A 103 30.76 -6.01 0.88
C ASP A 103 31.08 -4.86 1.87
N GLY A 104 30.05 -4.16 2.36
CA GLY A 104 30.20 -2.97 3.21
C GLY A 104 30.17 -1.65 2.43
N GLN A 105 29.96 -1.67 1.10
CA GLN A 105 29.89 -0.44 0.32
C GLN A 105 28.76 0.49 0.79
N THR A 106 29.10 1.77 0.89
CA THR A 106 28.16 2.86 1.15
C THR A 106 27.91 3.69 -0.11
N PHE A 107 26.65 4.01 -0.40
CA PHE A 107 26.26 4.89 -1.48
C PHE A 107 25.23 5.93 -1.03
N LYS A 108 25.03 6.98 -1.85
CA LYS A 108 24.02 7.99 -1.63
C LYS A 108 22.90 7.86 -2.66
N ALA A 109 21.66 7.81 -2.20
CA ALA A 109 20.47 7.83 -3.04
C ALA A 109 19.40 8.68 -2.34
N PHE A 110 18.62 9.45 -3.10
CA PHE A 110 17.55 10.30 -2.52
C PHE A 110 18.03 11.25 -1.40
N GLY A 111 19.28 11.73 -1.49
CA GLY A 111 19.89 12.58 -0.46
C GLY A 111 20.27 11.84 0.83
N GLN A 112 20.04 10.52 0.92
CA GLN A 112 20.29 9.68 2.08
C GLN A 112 21.45 8.71 1.83
N GLN A 113 22.03 8.21 2.91
CA GLN A 113 23.15 7.27 2.88
C GLN A 113 22.67 5.85 3.16
N PHE A 114 23.12 4.91 2.34
CA PHE A 114 22.78 3.49 2.42
C PHE A 114 24.07 2.67 2.50
N THR A 115 24.14 1.71 3.41
CA THR A 115 25.29 0.79 3.55
C THR A 115 24.80 -0.65 3.42
N LEU A 116 25.44 -1.42 2.56
CA LEU A 116 25.08 -2.82 2.30
C LEU A 116 26.00 -3.75 3.10
N GLU A 117 25.42 -4.56 3.99
CA GLU A 117 26.16 -5.44 4.89
C GLU A 117 25.69 -6.88 4.71
N ARG A 118 26.63 -7.83 4.61
CA ARG A 118 26.32 -9.27 4.59
C ARG A 118 26.76 -9.92 5.90
N GLN A 119 25.91 -10.76 6.47
CA GLN A 119 26.22 -11.56 7.66
C GLN A 119 25.84 -13.02 7.37
N GLY A 120 26.83 -13.90 7.15
CA GLY A 120 26.55 -15.26 6.69
C GLY A 120 25.78 -15.25 5.36
N ASP A 121 24.58 -15.83 5.33
CA ASP A 121 23.68 -15.86 4.17
C ASP A 121 22.61 -14.76 4.18
N GLU A 122 22.70 -13.82 5.13
CA GLU A 122 21.75 -12.73 5.29
C GLU A 122 22.29 -11.42 4.73
N PHE A 123 21.39 -10.62 4.17
CA PHE A 123 21.69 -9.38 3.45
C PHE A 123 20.95 -8.21 4.11
N PHE A 124 21.71 -7.26 4.62
CA PHE A 124 21.19 -6.13 5.39
C PHE A 124 21.50 -4.80 4.70
N VAL A 125 20.54 -3.87 4.78
CA VAL A 125 20.73 -2.49 4.34
C VAL A 125 20.57 -1.58 5.54
N ARG A 126 21.65 -0.90 5.92
CA ARG A 126 21.59 0.20 6.88
C ARG A 126 21.19 1.46 6.14
N MET A 127 20.04 2.01 6.50
CA MET A 127 19.44 3.20 5.91
C MET A 127 18.74 4.02 7.00
N PRO A 128 18.41 5.31 6.74
CA PRO A 128 17.54 6.05 7.63
C PRO A 128 16.21 5.32 7.83
N ASP A 129 15.56 5.61 8.95
CA ASP A 129 14.25 5.04 9.24
C ASP A 129 13.29 5.25 8.05
N PRO A 130 12.66 4.19 7.52
CA PRO A 130 11.88 4.27 6.30
C PRO A 130 10.58 5.07 6.48
N GLU A 131 9.98 5.10 7.68
CA GLU A 131 8.81 5.91 7.95
C GLU A 131 9.19 7.39 7.95
N TRP A 132 10.27 7.74 8.65
CA TRP A 132 10.83 9.09 8.63
C TRP A 132 11.22 9.53 7.22
N GLN A 133 11.84 8.64 6.44
CA GLN A 133 12.22 8.94 5.05
C GLN A 133 11.00 9.19 4.16
N ALA A 134 9.91 8.43 4.34
CA ALA A 134 8.68 8.62 3.60
C ALA A 134 8.04 9.99 3.91
N GLU A 135 8.04 10.42 5.17
CA GLU A 135 7.55 11.75 5.56
C GLU A 135 8.36 12.88 4.94
N MET A 136 9.69 12.75 4.88
CA MET A 136 10.55 13.78 4.30
C MET A 136 10.37 13.92 2.78
N LEU A 137 10.09 12.82 2.07
CA LEU A 137 9.87 12.84 0.61
C LEU A 137 8.50 13.42 0.20
N GLN A 138 7.55 13.53 1.14
CA GLN A 138 6.21 14.08 0.91
C GLN A 138 6.10 15.58 1.21
N ARG A 139 7.18 16.20 1.70
CA ARG A 139 7.26 17.64 1.97
C ARG A 139 7.93 18.38 0.81
#